data_AF-A0A934YLD0-F1
#
_entry.id   AF-A0A934YLD0-F1
#
_cell.length_a   1.000
_cell.length_b   1.000
_cell.length_c   1.000
_cell.angle_alpha   90.00
_cell.angle_beta   90.00
_cell.angle_gamma   90.00
#
_symmetry.space_group_name_H-M   'P 1'
#
loop_
_entity.id
_entity.type
_entity.pdbx_description
1 polymer ?
#
loop_
_entity_poly.entity_id
_entity_poly.type
_entity_poly.pdbx_seq_one_letter_code
_entity_poly.pdbx_strand_id
1 'polypeptide(L)'
;MKVPTVPASPRRMSTTGLSLGLFSLGLFSLGLFSLGAAAIGCTSPPPYFVVRGMPGERLPMVSGDQMRLQHPSQERYGQAKSGYHVVHSSDDWKRLFPSGEVAASPAEVDFSKKMIILAVGDGRKTTDVKVTKVLDTASTLHIFVRESLEGEGCKNENEGNAYDAVITDRLDKNVLVHVEVERGTSCGAAPTAQITCRQGAGAWANPISAQPNGAAVECEAVPHVTGSFALVEQSWRFAQVPNGSASKMAFSKNNTHVAFPVDLFGSYVLSFDVVDEARRRGTAQATVEVAPPKDGDTYVQIAWTKFEANDDLTAFPRVNLRITEDGKPTPGVCAKDVVRKPDFCDVREQVPTVLFHLKGARDKFLLETAYTDERAKGGPYICVRTFLNGAKVAEACDDVPRAAESVWTVGLLDARSGKVGPPPPPAPAPAAPPPDPKKPAKPVKPVKAPPKAPAKPPAKK
;
A
#
# COMPACT_ATOMS: atom_id res chain seq x y z
N MET A 1 3.25 -25.86 15.86
CA MET A 1 3.56 -24.54 16.43
C MET A 1 2.47 -23.58 16.00
N LYS A 2 1.65 -23.07 16.94
CA LYS A 2 0.53 -22.17 16.68
C LYS A 2 1.05 -20.73 16.63
N VAL A 3 0.86 -20.06 15.50
CA VAL A 3 1.11 -18.63 15.33
C VAL A 3 -0.07 -17.85 15.92
N PRO A 4 0.13 -16.83 16.78
CA PRO A 4 -0.96 -16.05 17.33
C PRO A 4 -1.42 -14.96 16.35
N THR A 5 -2.72 -14.90 16.13
CA THR A 5 -3.44 -13.88 15.37
C THR A 5 -3.56 -12.59 16.19
N VAL A 6 -3.13 -11.46 15.64
CA VAL A 6 -3.29 -10.13 16.25
C VAL A 6 -4.61 -9.51 15.78
N PRO A 7 -5.48 -8.99 16.67
CA PRO A 7 -6.73 -8.35 16.26
C PRO A 7 -6.50 -6.90 15.80
N ALA A 8 -7.27 -6.50 14.79
CA ALA A 8 -7.28 -5.18 14.19
C ALA A 8 -7.81 -4.10 15.16
N SER A 9 -7.11 -2.96 15.20
CA SER A 9 -7.48 -1.79 15.99
C SER A 9 -8.40 -0.85 15.19
N PRO A 10 -9.49 -0.31 15.77
CA PRO A 10 -10.43 0.54 15.04
C PRO A 10 -9.91 1.98 14.88
N ARG A 11 -10.03 2.52 13.66
CA ARG A 11 -9.79 3.92 13.33
C ARG A 11 -10.75 4.84 14.11
N ARG A 12 -10.21 5.72 14.95
CA ARG A 12 -10.95 6.90 15.46
C ARG A 12 -10.86 8.04 14.44
N MET A 13 -12.02 8.48 13.97
CA MET A 13 -12.20 9.78 13.32
C MET A 13 -11.98 10.89 14.35
N SER A 14 -11.10 11.85 14.04
CA SER A 14 -10.91 13.08 14.81
C SER A 14 -11.69 14.20 14.14
N THR A 15 -12.78 14.62 14.78
CA THR A 15 -13.54 15.83 14.47
C THR A 15 -12.79 17.05 14.98
N THR A 16 -12.42 17.96 14.07
CA THR A 16 -11.91 19.29 14.38
C THR A 16 -13.04 20.18 14.89
N GLY A 17 -13.04 20.48 16.18
CA GLY A 17 -13.89 21.50 16.80
C GLY A 17 -13.12 22.81 16.97
N LEU A 18 -13.58 23.84 16.28
CA LEU A 18 -13.25 25.25 16.50
C LEU A 18 -13.61 25.64 17.94
N SER A 19 -12.70 26.28 18.68
CA SER A 19 -13.02 26.97 19.94
C SER A 19 -12.49 28.40 19.89
N LEU A 20 -13.42 29.35 19.76
CA LEU A 20 -13.23 30.75 20.10
C LEU A 20 -13.22 30.87 21.63
N GLY A 21 -12.13 31.37 22.20
CA GLY A 21 -12.05 31.75 23.61
C GLY A 21 -11.96 33.27 23.75
N LEU A 22 -13.04 33.88 24.25
CA LEU A 22 -13.15 35.28 24.63
C LEU A 22 -12.21 35.61 25.81
N PHE A 23 -11.60 36.80 25.74
CA PHE A 23 -10.97 37.48 26.86
C PHE A 23 -12.01 37.86 27.93
N SER A 24 -11.75 37.50 29.18
CA SER A 24 -12.47 38.03 30.35
C SER A 24 -11.47 38.64 31.32
N LEU A 25 -11.58 39.96 31.51
CA LEU A 25 -10.97 40.70 32.61
C LEU A 25 -11.72 40.37 33.91
N GLY A 26 -11.00 39.85 34.91
CA GLY A 26 -11.50 39.67 36.26
C GLY A 26 -10.54 40.26 37.29
N LEU A 27 -10.92 41.40 37.85
CA LEU A 27 -10.38 41.96 39.09
C LEU A 27 -10.48 40.94 40.21
N PHE A 28 -9.39 40.70 40.96
CA PHE A 28 -9.46 40.01 42.25
C PHE A 28 -8.77 40.80 43.36
N SER A 29 -9.52 40.86 44.45
CA SER A 29 -9.37 41.65 45.67
C SER A 29 -8.19 41.20 46.54
N LEU A 30 -7.60 42.18 47.24
CA LEU A 30 -6.77 41.99 48.42
C LEU A 30 -7.51 41.18 49.49
N GLY A 31 -6.83 40.20 50.07
CA GLY A 31 -7.23 39.51 51.29
C GLY A 31 -5.99 39.18 52.12
N LEU A 32 -5.77 39.97 53.18
CA LEU A 32 -4.80 39.71 54.23
C LEU A 32 -5.16 38.40 54.96
N PHE A 33 -4.22 37.46 55.02
CA PHE A 33 -4.18 36.44 56.07
C PHE A 33 -2.74 36.26 56.52
N SER A 34 -2.53 36.43 57.82
CA SER A 34 -1.26 36.34 58.50
C SER A 34 -1.29 35.21 59.54
N LEU A 35 -0.13 34.55 59.66
CA LEU A 35 0.40 33.71 60.74
C LEU A 35 0.10 32.19 60.75
N GLY A 36 1.19 31.43 60.61
CA GLY A 36 1.33 30.01 60.89
C GLY A 36 2.73 29.51 60.52
N ALA A 37 3.73 29.86 61.34
CA ALA A 37 5.13 29.50 61.13
C ALA A 37 5.40 28.00 61.36
N ALA A 38 5.81 27.31 60.30
CA ALA A 38 6.66 26.13 60.36
C ALA A 38 7.68 26.27 59.21
N ALA A 39 8.82 26.88 59.51
CA ALA A 39 9.92 27.07 58.56
C ALA A 39 10.65 25.74 58.34
N ILE A 40 10.07 24.87 57.52
CA ILE A 40 10.86 23.96 56.69
C ILE A 40 11.23 24.80 55.47
N GLY A 41 12.48 25.22 55.38
CA GLY A 41 12.98 26.07 54.30
C GLY A 41 12.86 25.38 52.94
N CYS A 42 11.70 25.49 52.31
CA CYS A 42 11.53 25.27 50.89
C CYS A 42 12.14 26.48 50.17
N THR A 43 13.46 26.49 50.06
CA THR A 43 14.16 27.41 49.14
C THR A 43 13.63 27.12 47.74
N SER A 44 12.87 28.05 47.17
CA SER A 44 12.43 27.96 45.78
C SER A 44 13.67 27.75 44.90
N PRO A 45 13.69 26.75 44.01
CA PRO A 45 14.83 26.54 43.13
C PRO A 45 15.12 27.81 42.34
N PRO A 46 16.41 28.11 42.07
CA PRO A 46 16.78 29.29 41.29
C PRO A 46 16.09 29.24 39.91
N PRO A 47 15.64 30.39 39.38
CA PRO A 47 15.00 30.45 38.08
C PRO A 47 15.92 29.93 36.97
N TYR A 48 15.30 29.19 36.05
CA TYR A 48 15.95 28.50 34.95
C TYR A 48 15.27 28.92 33.64
N PHE A 49 16.06 29.39 32.68
CA PHE A 49 15.59 29.88 31.40
C PHE A 49 16.39 29.28 30.24
N VAL A 50 15.72 29.04 29.12
CA VAL A 50 16.33 28.55 27.87
C VAL A 50 16.03 29.54 26.75
N VAL A 51 17.08 30.04 26.13
CA VAL A 51 17.02 30.88 24.93
C VAL A 51 17.58 30.06 23.77
N ARG A 52 16.73 29.78 22.79
CA ARG A 52 17.07 28.97 21.63
C ARG A 52 17.08 29.83 20.37
N GLY A 53 18.21 29.88 19.69
CA GLY A 53 18.35 30.59 18.41
C GLY A 53 17.69 29.81 17.26
N MET A 54 17.38 30.50 16.17
CA MET A 54 17.05 29.85 14.90
C MET A 54 18.29 29.14 14.33
N PRO A 55 18.13 28.11 13.47
CA PRO A 55 19.26 27.46 12.84
C PRO A 55 20.16 28.46 12.10
N GLY A 56 21.45 28.53 12.48
CA GLY A 56 22.44 29.46 11.92
C GLY A 56 22.45 30.86 12.52
N GLU A 57 21.61 31.15 13.52
CA GLU A 57 21.63 32.40 14.26
C GLU A 57 22.79 32.41 15.27
N ARG A 58 23.55 33.50 15.31
CA ARG A 58 24.62 33.67 16.30
C ARG A 58 24.03 34.10 17.64
N LEU A 59 24.45 33.41 18.70
CA LEU A 59 24.05 33.74 20.07
C LEU A 59 24.63 35.11 20.51
N PRO A 60 23.94 35.80 21.45
CA PRO A 60 24.43 37.07 21.98
C PRO A 60 25.76 36.90 22.70
N MET A 61 26.66 37.88 22.54
CA MET A 61 27.91 37.91 23.29
C MET A 61 27.64 38.29 24.75
N VAL A 62 28.04 37.42 25.67
CA VAL A 62 27.97 37.64 27.12
C VAL A 62 29.39 37.74 27.68
N SER A 63 29.64 38.74 28.51
CA SER A 63 30.90 38.89 29.24
C SER A 63 30.79 38.28 30.63
N GLY A 64 31.78 37.49 31.04
CA GLY A 64 31.81 36.78 32.32
C GLY A 64 33.06 35.90 32.42
N ASP A 65 33.27 35.32 33.61
CA ASP A 65 34.41 34.46 33.88
C ASP A 65 34.14 33.06 33.35
N GLN A 66 35.04 32.55 32.51
CA GLN A 66 34.88 31.21 31.94
C GLN A 66 35.19 30.15 32.99
N MET A 67 34.22 29.27 33.24
CA MET A 67 34.40 28.17 34.18
C MET A 67 35.24 27.05 33.58
N ARG A 68 35.93 26.31 34.45
CA ARG A 68 36.66 25.10 34.07
C ARG A 68 35.69 23.93 33.91
N LEU A 69 35.64 23.38 32.70
CA LEU A 69 34.79 22.23 32.37
C LEU A 69 35.61 20.94 32.33
N GLN A 70 35.07 19.89 32.93
CA GLN A 70 35.62 18.53 32.87
C GLN A 70 34.54 17.58 32.36
N HIS A 71 34.82 16.85 31.28
CA HIS A 71 33.88 15.81 30.82
C HIS A 71 34.03 14.57 31.71
N PRO A 72 32.91 13.97 32.17
CA PRO A 72 32.96 12.74 32.95
C PRO A 72 33.46 11.56 32.09
N SER A 73 34.04 10.56 32.74
CA SER A 73 34.60 9.37 32.08
C SER A 73 33.55 8.37 31.58
N GLN A 74 32.27 8.55 31.92
CA GLN A 74 31.20 7.59 31.65
C GLN A 74 30.26 8.09 30.54
N GLU A 75 30.04 7.26 29.51
CA GLU A 75 29.34 7.63 28.26
C GLU A 75 27.93 7.01 28.11
N ARG A 76 27.04 7.13 29.10
CA ARG A 76 25.67 6.58 28.95
C ARG A 76 24.55 7.44 29.55
N TYR A 77 24.39 8.67 29.08
CA TYR A 77 23.30 9.56 29.56
C TYR A 77 22.18 9.78 28.54
N GLY A 78 22.19 9.12 27.38
CA GLY A 78 21.17 9.28 26.34
C GLY A 78 19.75 8.83 26.74
N GLN A 79 19.59 8.13 27.87
CA GLN A 79 18.30 7.75 28.44
C GLN A 79 17.71 8.79 29.41
N ALA A 80 18.47 9.83 29.75
CA ALA A 80 17.97 10.91 30.58
C ALA A 80 16.85 11.69 29.86
N LYS A 81 16.01 12.39 30.64
CA LYS A 81 14.99 13.31 30.12
C LYS A 81 15.64 14.35 29.21
N SER A 82 15.00 14.61 28.06
CA SER A 82 15.44 15.69 27.17
C SER A 82 15.41 17.05 27.87
N GLY A 83 16.23 17.97 27.37
CA GLY A 83 16.42 19.31 27.94
C GLY A 83 17.81 19.49 28.54
N TYR A 84 18.01 20.64 29.18
CA TYR A 84 19.27 20.98 29.82
C TYR A 84 19.06 21.03 31.34
N HIS A 85 19.96 20.39 32.07
CA HIS A 85 19.79 20.12 33.48
C HIS A 85 21.05 20.53 34.23
N VAL A 86 20.89 21.21 35.36
CA VAL A 86 21.97 21.49 36.29
C VAL A 86 21.73 20.67 37.54
N VAL A 87 22.64 19.74 37.82
CA VAL A 87 22.52 18.70 38.84
C VAL A 87 23.42 19.06 40.03
N HIS A 88 22.80 19.38 41.16
CA HIS A 88 23.50 19.79 42.38
C HIS A 88 23.54 18.70 43.44
N SER A 89 22.84 17.58 43.21
CA SER A 89 22.70 16.51 44.18
C SER A 89 22.45 15.16 43.52
N SER A 90 22.66 14.08 44.28
CA SER A 90 22.31 12.72 43.85
C SER A 90 20.81 12.56 43.58
N ASP A 91 19.96 13.35 44.26
CA ASP A 91 18.51 13.28 44.05
C ASP A 91 18.08 13.98 42.75
N ASP A 92 18.72 15.10 42.41
CA ASP A 92 18.54 15.72 41.09
C ASP A 92 18.92 14.74 39.97
N TRP A 93 20.05 14.05 40.15
CA TRP A 93 20.55 13.06 39.20
C TRP A 93 19.54 11.93 38.95
N LYS A 94 18.98 11.34 40.03
CA LYS A 94 17.98 10.26 39.92
C LYS A 94 16.72 10.71 39.20
N ARG A 95 16.29 11.97 39.38
CA ARG A 95 15.06 12.51 38.76
C ARG A 95 15.15 12.62 37.24
N LEU A 96 16.35 12.57 36.67
CA LEU A 96 16.58 12.65 35.23
C LEU A 96 16.24 11.36 34.48
N PHE A 97 16.12 10.21 35.15
CA PHE A 97 15.91 8.91 34.52
C PHE A 97 14.53 8.35 34.87
N PRO A 98 13.51 8.51 33.99
CA PRO A 98 12.12 8.18 34.30
C PRO A 98 11.81 6.68 34.28
N SER A 99 12.66 5.85 33.66
CA SER A 99 12.46 4.41 33.42
C SER A 99 13.01 3.49 34.52
N GLY A 100 13.49 4.04 35.64
CA GLY A 100 14.02 3.27 36.77
C GLY A 100 15.46 2.77 36.62
N GLU A 101 15.97 2.65 35.39
CA GLU A 101 17.40 2.47 35.13
C GLU A 101 18.13 3.82 35.24
N VAL A 102 18.50 4.18 36.47
CA VAL A 102 19.30 5.37 36.75
C VAL A 102 20.77 5.06 36.43
N ALA A 103 21.36 5.79 35.49
CA ALA A 103 22.79 5.70 35.25
C ALA A 103 23.55 6.05 36.55
N ALA A 104 24.68 5.40 36.82
CA ALA A 104 25.52 5.81 37.94
C ALA A 104 25.96 7.28 37.76
N SER A 105 25.97 8.06 38.83
CA SER A 105 26.59 9.39 38.79
C SER A 105 28.10 9.22 38.59
N PRO A 106 28.77 10.14 37.84
CA PRO A 106 30.22 10.06 37.65
C PRO A 106 30.95 10.00 39.00
N ALA A 107 31.93 9.11 39.13
CA ALA A 107 32.66 8.88 40.38
C ALA A 107 33.49 10.11 40.82
N GLU A 108 33.81 10.99 39.87
CA GLU A 108 34.60 12.20 40.05
C GLU A 108 33.81 13.36 40.67
N VAL A 109 32.48 13.21 40.84
CA VAL A 109 31.61 14.29 41.29
C VAL A 109 31.38 14.21 42.80
N ASP A 110 31.98 15.16 43.51
CA ASP A 110 31.59 15.55 44.87
C ASP A 110 30.56 16.68 44.79
N PHE A 111 29.26 16.36 44.91
CA PHE A 111 28.16 17.32 44.82
C PHE A 111 28.19 18.44 45.87
N SER A 112 29.04 18.34 46.91
CA SER A 112 29.26 19.43 47.85
C SER A 112 30.10 20.57 47.27
N LYS A 113 30.90 20.28 46.23
CA LYS A 113 31.85 21.23 45.60
C LYS A 113 31.65 21.39 44.11
N LYS A 114 31.03 20.40 43.46
CA LYS A 114 30.85 20.31 42.02
C LYS A 114 29.38 20.18 41.67
N MET A 115 29.05 20.54 40.44
CA MET A 115 27.75 20.29 39.83
C MET A 115 27.94 19.71 38.43
N ILE A 116 26.93 19.03 37.92
CA ILE A 116 26.92 18.51 36.55
C ILE A 116 25.96 19.35 35.71
N ILE A 117 26.42 19.79 34.56
CA ILE A 117 25.56 20.34 33.51
C ILE A 117 25.36 19.22 32.48
N LEU A 118 24.13 18.75 32.35
CA LEU A 118 23.76 17.72 31.39
C LEU A 118 22.86 18.33 30.33
N ALA A 119 23.31 18.32 29.09
CA ALA A 119 22.53 18.70 27.92
C ALA A 119 22.07 17.43 27.19
N VAL A 120 20.75 17.25 27.04
CA VAL A 120 20.17 16.10 26.34
C VAL A 120 19.27 16.62 25.23
N GLY A 121 19.58 16.23 23.99
CA GLY A 121 18.87 16.66 22.80
C GLY A 121 17.40 16.27 22.84
N ASP A 122 16.54 17.17 22.38
CA ASP A 122 15.10 16.94 22.33
C ASP A 122 14.69 16.18 21.06
N GLY A 123 14.83 14.86 21.13
CA GLY A 123 14.22 13.90 20.20
C GLY A 123 15.07 13.46 19.00
N ARG A 124 14.43 12.64 18.15
CA ARG A 124 15.04 11.81 17.07
C ARG A 124 15.79 12.57 15.97
N LYS A 125 15.75 13.91 15.99
CA LYS A 125 16.39 14.76 14.97
C LYS A 125 17.69 15.40 15.46
N THR A 126 18.01 15.34 16.75
CA THR A 126 19.28 15.89 17.24
C THR A 126 20.36 14.82 17.11
N THR A 127 21.37 15.09 16.28
CA THR A 127 22.47 14.15 16.00
C THR A 127 23.64 14.34 16.96
N ASP A 128 23.85 15.56 17.45
CA ASP A 128 24.91 15.90 18.40
C ASP A 128 24.43 17.02 19.33
N VAL A 129 24.90 17.01 20.57
CA VAL A 129 24.71 18.08 21.55
C VAL A 129 26.03 18.29 22.24
N LYS A 130 26.45 19.54 22.43
CA LYS A 130 27.71 19.86 23.09
C LYS A 130 27.60 21.10 23.95
N VAL A 131 28.02 21.01 25.22
CA VAL A 131 28.21 22.16 26.09
C VAL A 131 29.54 22.82 25.69
N THR A 132 29.47 23.93 24.98
CA THR A 132 30.66 24.57 24.41
C THR A 132 31.36 25.48 25.42
N LYS A 133 30.58 26.13 26.29
CA LYS A 133 31.10 27.10 27.24
C LYS A 133 30.14 27.32 28.40
N VAL A 134 30.70 27.63 29.58
CA VAL A 134 29.93 28.09 30.74
C VAL A 134 30.60 29.36 31.26
N LEU A 135 29.80 30.41 31.44
CA LEU A 135 30.23 31.69 31.97
C LEU A 135 29.56 31.96 33.31
N ASP A 136 30.39 32.31 34.29
CA ASP A 136 29.93 32.85 35.56
C ASP A 136 29.84 34.38 35.49
N THR A 137 28.72 34.92 35.92
CA THR A 137 28.49 36.37 36.06
C THR A 137 28.07 36.71 37.49
N ALA A 138 27.79 37.98 37.79
CA ALA A 138 27.42 38.38 39.15
C ALA A 138 26.21 37.61 39.71
N SER A 139 25.20 37.29 38.89
CA SER A 139 23.93 36.70 39.34
C SER A 139 23.45 35.50 38.53
N THR A 140 24.06 35.23 37.37
CA THR A 140 23.57 34.23 36.42
C THR A 140 24.72 33.37 35.89
N LEU A 141 24.47 32.06 35.83
CA LEU A 141 25.28 31.09 35.11
C LEU A 141 24.77 30.99 33.67
N HIS A 142 25.59 31.41 32.71
CA HIS A 142 25.26 31.30 31.29
C HIS A 142 25.89 30.03 30.71
N ILE A 143 25.04 29.13 30.21
CA ILE A 143 25.47 27.86 29.63
C ILE A 143 25.27 27.94 28.12
N PHE A 144 26.32 27.74 27.33
CA PHE A 144 26.26 27.72 25.88
C PHE A 144 26.28 26.29 25.40
N VAL A 145 25.24 25.92 24.65
CA VAL A 145 25.05 24.59 24.10
C VAL A 145 24.93 24.72 22.59
N ARG A 146 25.63 23.86 21.86
CA ARG A 146 25.44 23.67 20.43
C ARG A 146 24.67 22.39 20.20
N GLU A 147 23.60 22.47 19.44
CA GLU A 147 22.82 21.32 18.97
C GLU A 147 22.98 21.19 17.47
N SER A 148 23.43 20.03 17.01
CA SER A 148 23.39 19.67 15.60
C SER A 148 22.13 18.87 15.34
N LEU A 149 21.31 19.38 14.43
CA LEU A 149 20.14 18.68 13.90
C LEU A 149 20.54 17.86 12.67
N GLU A 150 19.79 16.81 12.46
CA GLU A 150 19.82 15.99 11.28
C GLU A 150 19.63 16.84 10.01
N GLY A 151 20.42 16.52 8.98
CA GLY A 151 20.30 17.13 7.67
C GLY A 151 18.97 16.79 7.01
N GLU A 152 18.52 17.64 6.08
CA GLU A 152 17.29 17.37 5.34
C GLU A 152 17.37 16.03 4.59
N GLY A 153 16.32 15.22 4.67
CA GLY A 153 16.25 13.93 3.99
C GLY A 153 17.17 12.84 4.53
N CYS A 154 17.91 13.10 5.61
CA CYS A 154 18.68 12.09 6.33
C CYS A 154 17.75 11.25 7.23
N LYS A 155 18.23 10.06 7.60
CA LYS A 155 17.60 9.23 8.63
C LYS A 155 18.66 8.74 9.62
N ASN A 156 18.52 9.10 10.88
CA ASN A 156 19.40 8.67 11.94
C ASN A 156 18.87 7.38 12.58
N GLU A 157 19.69 6.32 12.58
CA GLU A 157 19.34 5.03 13.20
C GLU A 157 19.76 4.93 14.67
N ASN A 158 20.36 5.98 15.24
CA ASN A 158 20.74 5.99 16.64
C ASN A 158 19.48 5.91 17.54
N GLU A 159 19.40 4.86 18.35
CA GLU A 159 18.26 4.58 19.24
C GLU A 159 18.25 5.44 20.53
N GLY A 160 19.21 6.36 20.71
CA GLY A 160 19.34 7.21 21.90
C GLY A 160 19.34 8.70 21.59
N ASN A 161 19.00 9.52 22.60
CA ASN A 161 19.15 10.97 22.49
C ASN A 161 20.64 11.33 22.48
N ALA A 162 21.05 12.24 21.59
CA ALA A 162 22.35 12.89 21.70
C ALA A 162 22.44 13.64 23.03
N TYR A 163 23.60 13.59 23.69
CA TYR A 163 23.79 14.24 24.98
C TYR A 163 25.26 14.66 25.16
N ASP A 164 25.47 15.59 26.07
CA ASP A 164 26.78 15.95 26.60
C ASP A 164 26.67 16.31 28.08
N ALA A 165 27.70 15.99 28.84
CA ALA A 165 27.78 16.23 30.27
C ALA A 165 29.11 16.88 30.62
N VAL A 166 29.06 17.94 31.41
CA VAL A 166 30.27 18.58 31.95
C VAL A 166 30.16 18.78 33.45
N ILE A 167 31.26 18.55 34.14
CA ILE A 167 31.45 18.79 35.58
C ILE A 167 32.16 20.13 35.73
N THR A 168 31.63 20.97 36.62
CA THR A 168 32.19 22.28 36.96
C THR A 168 32.06 22.57 38.45
N ASP A 169 32.68 23.65 38.94
CA ASP A 169 32.50 24.11 40.32
C ASP A 169 31.04 24.43 40.60
N ARG A 170 30.57 24.08 41.80
CA ARG A 170 29.18 24.32 42.22
C ARG A 170 28.93 25.81 42.37
N LEU A 171 27.87 26.31 41.72
CA LEU A 171 27.38 27.67 41.86
C LEU A 171 25.85 27.66 41.99
N ASP A 172 25.35 28.16 43.11
CA ASP A 172 23.91 28.28 43.35
C ASP A 172 23.39 29.65 42.81
N LYS A 173 23.42 29.81 41.47
CA LYS A 173 22.99 31.03 40.74
C LYS A 173 21.80 30.75 39.82
N ASN A 174 21.18 31.80 39.27
CA ASN A 174 20.18 31.67 38.21
C ASN A 174 20.82 31.04 36.98
N VAL A 175 20.09 30.24 36.21
CA VAL A 175 20.64 29.55 35.04
C VAL A 175 19.96 30.06 33.77
N LEU A 176 20.78 30.45 32.80
CA LEU A 176 20.34 30.82 31.45
C LEU A 176 21.10 30.00 30.41
N VAL A 177 20.38 29.13 29.70
CA VAL A 177 20.95 28.29 28.65
C VAL A 177 20.75 28.95 27.29
N HIS A 178 21.84 29.14 26.56
CA HIS A 178 21.87 29.65 25.18
C HIS A 178 22.12 28.48 24.24
N VAL A 179 21.18 28.23 23.34
CA VAL A 179 21.22 27.07 22.44
C VAL A 179 21.43 27.55 21.01
N GLU A 180 22.62 27.27 20.48
CA GLU A 180 22.96 27.45 19.08
C GLU A 180 22.54 26.20 18.31
N VAL A 181 21.70 26.37 17.29
CA VAL A 181 21.20 25.26 16.48
C VAL A 181 21.90 25.28 15.13
N GLU A 182 22.55 24.18 14.77
CA GLU A 182 23.13 23.95 13.46
C GLU A 182 22.36 22.83 12.77
N ARG A 183 22.14 22.92 11.46
CA ARG A 183 21.58 21.82 10.68
C ARG A 183 22.70 21.11 9.93
N GLY A 184 22.74 19.78 10.04
CA GLY A 184 23.65 18.94 9.27
C GLY A 184 23.44 19.09 7.76
N THR A 185 24.43 18.65 6.99
CA THR A 185 24.34 18.63 5.53
C THR A 185 23.18 17.75 5.08
N SER A 186 22.39 18.23 4.12
CA SER A 186 21.30 17.46 3.52
C SER A 186 21.80 16.14 2.92
N CYS A 187 21.05 15.06 3.10
CA CYS A 187 21.27 13.78 2.42
C CYS A 187 20.56 13.74 1.04
N GLY A 188 20.05 14.88 0.57
CA GLY A 188 19.33 15.04 -0.68
C GLY A 188 17.93 14.44 -0.67
N ALA A 189 17.27 14.43 -1.83
CA ALA A 189 15.92 13.90 -1.96
C ALA A 189 15.88 12.37 -1.97
N ALA A 190 14.71 11.80 -1.70
CA ALA A 190 14.44 10.38 -1.91
C ALA A 190 14.63 9.99 -3.39
N PRO A 191 14.98 8.74 -3.69
CA PRO A 191 15.11 8.29 -5.07
C PRO A 191 13.76 8.41 -5.79
N THR A 192 13.81 8.70 -7.08
CA THR A 192 12.63 8.67 -7.97
C THR A 192 12.85 7.64 -9.07
N ALA A 193 11.83 7.34 -9.85
CA ALA A 193 11.96 6.47 -11.01
C ALA A 193 11.06 6.95 -12.14
N GLN A 194 11.37 6.53 -13.36
CA GLN A 194 10.53 6.71 -14.53
C GLN A 194 10.38 5.37 -15.22
N ILE A 195 9.19 5.12 -15.78
CA ILE A 195 8.93 3.93 -16.59
C ILE A 195 8.54 4.36 -17.99
N THR A 196 9.13 3.73 -18.99
CA THR A 196 8.69 3.79 -20.38
C THR A 196 8.43 2.37 -20.88
N CYS A 197 7.50 2.23 -21.81
CA CYS A 197 7.13 0.96 -22.41
C CYS A 197 7.09 1.07 -23.94
N ARG A 198 7.16 -0.07 -24.63
CA ARG A 198 6.91 -0.20 -26.07
C ARG A 198 6.36 -1.59 -26.39
N GLN A 199 5.77 -1.73 -27.57
CA GLN A 199 5.42 -3.04 -28.13
C GLN A 199 6.17 -3.26 -29.44
N GLY A 200 6.92 -4.35 -29.55
CA GLY A 200 7.75 -4.66 -30.72
C GLY A 200 8.77 -3.55 -31.02
N ALA A 201 8.84 -3.11 -32.28
CA ALA A 201 9.75 -2.04 -32.72
C ALA A 201 9.23 -0.62 -32.46
N GLY A 202 8.18 -0.45 -31.66
CA GLY A 202 7.63 0.85 -31.32
C GLY A 202 8.60 1.74 -30.51
N ALA A 203 8.31 3.03 -30.46
CA ALA A 203 9.04 3.97 -29.62
C ALA A 203 8.73 3.75 -28.12
N TRP A 204 9.72 3.99 -27.28
CA TRP A 204 9.56 4.01 -25.82
C TRP A 204 8.71 5.21 -25.39
N ALA A 205 7.59 4.95 -24.74
CA ALA A 205 6.67 5.99 -24.27
C ALA A 205 5.90 5.54 -23.02
N ASN A 206 5.22 6.47 -22.37
CA ASN A 206 4.28 6.20 -21.28
C ASN A 206 3.23 7.33 -21.24
N PRO A 207 1.93 7.04 -21.43
CA PRO A 207 1.34 5.72 -21.68
C PRO A 207 1.61 5.18 -23.10
N ILE A 208 1.33 3.90 -23.34
CA ILE A 208 1.29 3.31 -24.68
C ILE A 208 -0.06 2.63 -24.97
N SER A 209 -0.40 2.51 -26.26
CA SER A 209 -1.44 1.59 -26.71
C SER A 209 -0.79 0.34 -27.32
N ALA A 210 -1.29 -0.83 -26.96
CA ALA A 210 -0.80 -2.13 -27.42
C ALA A 210 -1.93 -2.94 -28.06
N GLN A 211 -1.56 -3.89 -28.91
CA GLN A 211 -2.46 -4.84 -29.55
C GLN A 211 -2.36 -6.19 -28.83
N PRO A 212 -3.47 -6.87 -28.53
CA PRO A 212 -3.45 -8.14 -27.78
C PRO A 212 -2.68 -9.25 -28.51
N ASN A 213 -2.58 -9.19 -29.84
CA ASN A 213 -1.84 -10.18 -30.65
C ASN A 213 -0.48 -9.67 -31.14
N GLY A 214 0.05 -8.59 -30.55
CA GLY A 214 1.36 -8.07 -30.92
C GLY A 214 2.50 -8.83 -30.26
N ALA A 215 3.72 -8.35 -30.49
CA ALA A 215 4.87 -8.75 -29.67
C ALA A 215 4.59 -8.50 -28.18
N ALA A 216 5.36 -9.14 -27.30
CA ALA A 216 5.34 -8.81 -25.89
C ALA A 216 5.57 -7.31 -25.69
N VAL A 217 4.91 -6.74 -24.68
CA VAL A 217 5.18 -5.37 -24.24
C VAL A 217 6.45 -5.40 -23.42
N GLU A 218 7.40 -4.54 -23.74
CA GLU A 218 8.64 -4.32 -23.01
C GLU A 218 8.52 -3.01 -22.24
N CYS A 219 8.87 -3.01 -20.96
CA CYS A 219 8.96 -1.81 -20.13
C CYS A 219 10.35 -1.71 -19.50
N GLU A 220 10.90 -0.50 -19.48
CA GLU A 220 12.17 -0.14 -18.87
C GLU A 220 11.91 0.86 -17.75
N ALA A 221 12.52 0.64 -16.59
CA ALA A 221 12.56 1.59 -15.50
C ALA A 221 13.94 2.22 -15.40
N VAL A 222 13.96 3.55 -15.32
CA VAL A 222 15.16 4.35 -15.07
C VAL A 222 15.04 4.93 -13.66
N PRO A 223 15.75 4.36 -12.67
CA PRO A 223 15.80 4.95 -11.35
C PRO A 223 16.72 6.19 -11.35
N HIS A 224 16.30 7.24 -10.63
CA HIS A 224 17.04 8.49 -10.48
C HIS A 224 17.41 8.68 -9.01
N VAL A 225 18.71 8.60 -8.73
CA VAL A 225 19.28 8.80 -7.39
C VAL A 225 19.80 10.23 -7.29
N THR A 226 19.14 11.05 -6.48
CA THR A 226 19.51 12.47 -6.27
C THR A 226 20.06 12.74 -4.87
N GLY A 227 20.03 11.74 -3.98
CA GLY A 227 20.56 11.81 -2.62
C GLY A 227 21.92 11.15 -2.45
N SER A 228 22.42 11.19 -1.22
CA SER A 228 23.71 10.59 -0.83
C SER A 228 23.65 9.08 -0.61
N PHE A 229 22.46 8.49 -0.59
CA PHE A 229 22.24 7.06 -0.32
C PHE A 229 22.14 6.25 -1.61
N ALA A 230 22.78 5.09 -1.64
CA ALA A 230 22.69 4.18 -2.78
C ALA A 230 21.33 3.44 -2.80
N LEU A 231 20.92 2.94 -3.97
CA LEU A 231 19.73 2.08 -4.09
C LEU A 231 20.04 0.68 -3.55
N VAL A 232 19.13 0.15 -2.74
CA VAL A 232 19.24 -1.19 -2.14
C VAL A 232 18.16 -2.15 -2.61
N GLU A 233 17.03 -1.63 -3.07
CA GLU A 233 15.90 -2.46 -3.50
C GLU A 233 15.24 -1.86 -4.74
N GLN A 234 14.88 -2.73 -5.68
CA GLN A 234 14.18 -2.42 -6.91
C GLN A 234 13.17 -3.54 -7.16
N SER A 235 11.91 -3.21 -7.37
CA SER A 235 10.86 -4.21 -7.57
C SER A 235 9.80 -3.77 -8.56
N TRP A 236 9.46 -4.65 -9.49
CA TRP A 236 8.28 -4.49 -10.34
C TRP A 236 7.09 -5.25 -9.81
N ARG A 237 5.89 -4.73 -10.08
CA ARG A 237 4.63 -5.43 -9.89
C ARG A 237 3.59 -4.91 -10.87
N PHE A 238 2.60 -5.75 -11.17
CA PHE A 238 1.37 -5.24 -11.76
C PHE A 238 0.58 -4.54 -10.65
N ALA A 239 0.37 -3.23 -10.80
CA ALA A 239 -0.59 -2.50 -9.98
C ALA A 239 -2.03 -2.81 -10.41
N GLN A 240 -2.23 -3.06 -11.70
CA GLN A 240 -3.50 -3.47 -12.27
C GLN A 240 -3.28 -4.35 -13.51
N VAL A 241 -4.11 -5.38 -13.66
CA VAL A 241 -4.27 -6.13 -14.90
C VAL A 241 -5.77 -6.29 -15.19
N PRO A 242 -6.18 -6.48 -16.46
CA PRO A 242 -7.56 -6.82 -16.77
C PRO A 242 -7.99 -8.08 -16.01
N ASN A 243 -9.19 -8.07 -15.43
CA ASN A 243 -9.69 -9.23 -14.70
C ASN A 243 -9.68 -10.46 -15.63
N GLY A 244 -9.04 -11.53 -15.20
CA GLY A 244 -8.88 -12.75 -15.99
C GLY A 244 -7.61 -12.86 -16.80
N SER A 245 -6.73 -11.87 -16.73
CA SER A 245 -5.43 -11.94 -17.37
C SER A 245 -4.56 -12.93 -16.62
N ALA A 246 -3.88 -13.78 -17.37
CA ALA A 246 -2.84 -14.66 -16.89
C ALA A 246 -1.44 -14.13 -17.25
N SER A 247 -1.34 -12.87 -17.66
CA SER A 247 -0.09 -12.23 -18.00
C SER A 247 0.89 -12.24 -16.84
N LYS A 248 2.16 -12.56 -17.15
CA LYS A 248 3.27 -12.59 -16.19
C LYS A 248 4.42 -11.75 -16.74
N MET A 249 5.09 -11.03 -15.84
CA MET A 249 6.32 -10.33 -16.16
C MET A 249 7.49 -11.31 -16.21
N ALA A 250 8.23 -11.27 -17.32
CA ALA A 250 9.56 -11.81 -17.45
C ALA A 250 10.58 -10.71 -17.16
N PHE A 251 11.47 -10.95 -16.21
CA PHE A 251 12.43 -9.96 -15.73
C PHE A 251 13.77 -10.10 -16.45
N SER A 252 14.45 -8.98 -16.69
CA SER A 252 15.75 -8.92 -17.37
C SER A 252 16.56 -7.70 -16.93
N LYS A 253 17.82 -7.61 -17.37
CA LYS A 253 18.75 -6.48 -17.13
C LYS A 253 18.74 -5.98 -15.67
N ASN A 254 19.16 -6.82 -14.73
CA ASN A 254 19.23 -6.47 -13.30
C ASN A 254 17.91 -5.94 -12.70
N ASN A 255 16.77 -6.47 -13.14
CA ASN A 255 15.45 -6.08 -12.66
C ASN A 255 15.02 -4.65 -13.04
N THR A 256 15.67 -3.99 -14.01
CA THR A 256 15.23 -2.69 -14.56
C THR A 256 14.40 -2.83 -15.82
N HIS A 257 14.23 -4.05 -16.33
CA HIS A 257 13.52 -4.30 -17.58
C HIS A 257 12.59 -5.50 -17.44
N VAL A 258 11.33 -5.31 -17.83
CA VAL A 258 10.30 -6.37 -17.82
C VAL A 258 9.67 -6.51 -19.19
N ALA A 259 9.29 -7.74 -19.53
CA ALA A 259 8.48 -8.03 -20.71
C ALA A 259 7.28 -8.87 -20.32
N PHE A 260 6.11 -8.63 -20.93
CA PHE A 260 4.92 -9.43 -20.67
C PHE A 260 3.99 -9.50 -21.90
N PRO A 261 3.27 -10.62 -22.10
CA PRO A 261 2.26 -10.71 -23.14
C PRO A 261 1.00 -9.94 -22.72
N VAL A 262 0.30 -9.35 -23.68
CA VAL A 262 -1.03 -8.75 -23.48
C VAL A 262 -2.08 -9.74 -23.95
N ASP A 263 -2.77 -10.41 -23.03
CA ASP A 263 -3.69 -11.52 -23.34
C ASP A 263 -5.16 -11.11 -23.39
N LEU A 264 -5.50 -10.00 -22.73
CA LEU A 264 -6.85 -9.44 -22.67
C LEU A 264 -6.90 -7.98 -23.09
N PHE A 265 -8.07 -7.55 -23.55
CA PHE A 265 -8.39 -6.13 -23.67
C PHE A 265 -8.56 -5.50 -22.29
N GLY A 266 -8.04 -4.29 -22.13
CA GLY A 266 -8.11 -3.49 -20.92
C GLY A 266 -6.79 -2.79 -20.60
N SER A 267 -6.72 -2.27 -19.38
CA SER A 267 -5.57 -1.52 -18.88
C SER A 267 -4.65 -2.41 -18.06
N TYR A 268 -3.36 -2.41 -18.41
CA TYR A 268 -2.28 -2.99 -17.61
C TYR A 268 -1.48 -1.84 -17.02
N VAL A 269 -1.46 -1.74 -15.68
CA VAL A 269 -0.71 -0.72 -14.97
C VAL A 269 0.45 -1.40 -14.26
N LEU A 270 1.67 -1.02 -14.61
CA LEU A 270 2.89 -1.46 -13.96
C LEU A 270 3.28 -0.46 -12.88
N SER A 271 3.85 -0.95 -11.79
CA SER A 271 4.48 -0.15 -10.74
C SER A 271 5.91 -0.61 -10.56
N PHE A 272 6.83 0.34 -10.49
CA PHE A 272 8.22 0.11 -10.15
C PHE A 272 8.56 0.87 -8.89
N ASP A 273 8.94 0.14 -7.85
CA ASP A 273 9.28 0.67 -6.54
C ASP A 273 10.80 0.60 -6.35
N VAL A 274 11.40 1.70 -5.88
CA VAL A 274 12.83 1.82 -5.58
C VAL A 274 13.02 2.24 -4.13
N VAL A 275 14.04 1.68 -3.48
CA VAL A 275 14.37 1.99 -2.07
C VAL A 275 15.86 2.23 -1.94
N ASP A 276 16.25 3.26 -1.19
CA ASP A 276 17.64 3.54 -0.85
C ASP A 276 18.07 3.00 0.53
N GLU A 277 19.36 3.12 0.85
CA GLU A 277 19.93 2.66 2.14
C GLU A 277 19.24 3.30 3.36
N ALA A 278 18.77 4.53 3.24
CA ALA A 278 18.00 5.22 4.28
C ALA A 278 16.53 4.76 4.35
N ARG A 279 16.15 3.73 3.58
CA ARG A 279 14.79 3.18 3.46
C ARG A 279 13.77 4.17 2.89
N ARG A 280 14.23 5.22 2.19
CA ARG A 280 13.37 6.17 1.49
C ARG A 280 12.91 5.54 0.19
N ARG A 281 11.65 5.79 -0.21
CA ARG A 281 11.00 5.09 -1.31
C ARG A 281 10.64 6.04 -2.45
N GLY A 282 10.86 5.58 -3.68
CA GLY A 282 10.32 6.16 -4.90
C GLY A 282 9.43 5.16 -5.62
N THR A 283 8.37 5.63 -6.25
CA THR A 283 7.45 4.80 -7.04
C THR A 283 7.21 5.45 -8.38
N ALA A 284 7.22 4.66 -9.44
CA ALA A 284 6.82 5.05 -10.78
C ALA A 284 5.73 4.13 -11.31
N GLN A 285 4.89 4.65 -12.21
CA GLN A 285 3.86 3.86 -12.88
C GLN A 285 3.91 4.03 -14.39
N ALA A 286 3.53 2.97 -15.09
CA ALA A 286 3.27 3.03 -16.52
C ALA A 286 1.96 2.34 -16.86
N THR A 287 1.28 2.89 -17.86
CA THR A 287 -0.01 2.40 -18.31
C THR A 287 0.09 1.90 -19.75
N VAL A 288 -0.38 0.69 -19.97
CA VAL A 288 -0.46 0.01 -21.26
C VAL A 288 -1.92 -0.27 -21.55
N GLU A 289 -2.49 0.44 -22.52
CA GLU A 289 -3.89 0.32 -22.90
C GLU A 289 -4.05 -0.61 -24.10
N VAL A 290 -4.80 -1.69 -23.90
CA VAL A 290 -5.08 -2.69 -24.93
C VAL A 290 -6.55 -2.60 -25.31
N ALA A 291 -6.85 -1.94 -26.41
CA ALA A 291 -8.20 -1.77 -26.91
C ALA A 291 -8.39 -2.50 -28.24
N PRO A 292 -9.60 -3.02 -28.53
CA PRO A 292 -9.91 -3.49 -29.87
C PRO A 292 -9.81 -2.33 -30.88
N PRO A 293 -9.58 -2.64 -32.17
CA PRO A 293 -9.67 -1.65 -33.25
C PRO A 293 -10.99 -0.87 -33.22
N LYS A 294 -10.94 0.38 -33.70
CA LYS A 294 -12.11 1.26 -33.84
C LYS A 294 -12.64 1.19 -35.28
N ASP A 295 -12.95 -0.01 -35.74
CA ASP A 295 -13.38 -0.33 -37.10
C ASP A 295 -14.90 -0.43 -37.26
N GLY A 296 -15.66 -0.29 -36.16
CA GLY A 296 -17.12 -0.45 -36.16
C GLY A 296 -17.59 -1.89 -35.98
N ASP A 297 -16.66 -2.86 -35.91
CA ASP A 297 -16.98 -4.27 -35.71
C ASP A 297 -17.11 -4.61 -34.22
N THR A 298 -17.82 -5.70 -33.93
CA THR A 298 -17.96 -6.22 -32.57
C THR A 298 -16.89 -7.26 -32.27
N TYR A 299 -16.24 -7.14 -31.13
CA TYR A 299 -15.30 -8.12 -30.61
C TYR A 299 -15.89 -8.82 -29.39
N VAL A 300 -15.78 -10.15 -29.32
CA VAL A 300 -16.24 -10.96 -28.19
C VAL A 300 -15.05 -11.72 -27.61
N GLN A 301 -14.82 -11.57 -26.31
CA GLN A 301 -13.70 -12.19 -25.61
C GLN A 301 -14.19 -13.04 -24.44
N ILE A 302 -13.69 -14.26 -24.34
CA ILE A 302 -13.86 -15.10 -23.15
C ILE A 302 -12.72 -14.79 -22.18
N ALA A 303 -13.05 -14.48 -20.94
CA ALA A 303 -12.07 -14.30 -19.87
C ALA A 303 -12.45 -15.16 -18.67
N TRP A 304 -11.49 -15.90 -18.14
CA TRP A 304 -11.65 -16.56 -16.83
C TRP A 304 -11.63 -15.53 -15.71
N THR A 305 -12.22 -15.83 -14.57
CA THR A 305 -12.16 -14.98 -13.38
C THR A 305 -12.11 -15.86 -12.14
N LYS A 306 -11.83 -15.24 -10.99
CA LYS A 306 -11.70 -15.92 -9.69
C LYS A 306 -10.60 -16.99 -9.69
N PHE A 307 -9.45 -16.61 -10.24
CA PHE A 307 -8.21 -17.36 -10.19
C PHE A 307 -7.05 -16.42 -9.87
N GLU A 308 -5.96 -16.97 -9.37
CA GLU A 308 -4.72 -16.26 -9.13
C GLU A 308 -3.76 -16.45 -10.31
N ALA A 309 -2.90 -15.48 -10.60
CA ALA A 309 -1.97 -15.57 -11.72
C ALA A 309 -1.07 -16.82 -11.68
N ASN A 310 -0.88 -17.43 -10.51
CA ASN A 310 -0.09 -18.65 -10.34
C ASN A 310 -0.88 -19.95 -10.47
N ASP A 311 -2.20 -19.88 -10.65
CA ASP A 311 -3.03 -21.07 -10.84
C ASP A 311 -2.68 -21.80 -12.15
N ASP A 312 -2.81 -23.12 -12.14
CA ASP A 312 -2.66 -23.95 -13.33
C ASP A 312 -3.90 -23.83 -14.22
N LEU A 313 -3.76 -23.02 -15.28
CA LEU A 313 -4.81 -22.79 -16.27
C LEU A 313 -5.25 -24.07 -17.00
N THR A 314 -4.41 -25.10 -17.02
CA THR A 314 -4.76 -26.39 -17.67
C THR A 314 -5.76 -27.20 -16.86
N ALA A 315 -5.92 -26.88 -15.57
CA ALA A 315 -6.93 -27.46 -14.70
C ALA A 315 -8.30 -26.77 -14.83
N PHE A 316 -8.41 -25.70 -15.62
CA PHE A 316 -9.69 -25.00 -15.79
C PHE A 316 -10.61 -25.80 -16.70
N PRO A 317 -11.94 -25.79 -16.45
CA PRO A 317 -12.89 -26.48 -17.31
C PRO A 317 -12.75 -26.04 -18.76
N ARG A 318 -12.75 -26.99 -19.70
CA ARG A 318 -12.71 -26.63 -21.12
C ARG A 318 -14.07 -26.08 -21.55
N VAL A 319 -14.03 -24.98 -22.30
CA VAL A 319 -15.22 -24.30 -22.81
C VAL A 319 -15.09 -24.01 -24.30
N ASN A 320 -16.21 -24.05 -25.01
CA ASN A 320 -16.29 -23.66 -26.41
C ASN A 320 -17.41 -22.64 -26.60
N LEU A 321 -17.06 -21.39 -26.94
CA LEU A 321 -18.02 -20.36 -27.30
C LEU A 321 -18.47 -20.55 -28.75
N ARG A 322 -19.78 -20.59 -28.94
CA ARG A 322 -20.48 -20.66 -30.21
C ARG A 322 -21.28 -19.39 -30.40
N ILE A 323 -21.08 -18.74 -31.53
CA ILE A 323 -21.76 -17.52 -31.97
C ILE A 323 -22.54 -17.89 -33.23
N THR A 324 -23.87 -17.97 -33.13
CA THR A 324 -24.75 -18.44 -34.21
C THR A 324 -25.55 -17.26 -34.76
N GLU A 325 -25.63 -17.12 -36.08
CA GLU A 325 -26.50 -16.11 -36.69
C GLU A 325 -27.97 -16.33 -36.33
N ASP A 326 -28.64 -15.28 -35.87
CA ASP A 326 -30.08 -15.36 -35.57
C ASP A 326 -30.93 -15.15 -36.84
N GLY A 327 -32.11 -15.78 -36.89
CA GLY A 327 -33.12 -15.54 -37.92
C GLY A 327 -32.82 -16.06 -39.33
N LYS A 328 -31.77 -16.86 -39.55
CA LYS A 328 -31.44 -17.46 -40.86
C LYS A 328 -31.85 -18.93 -40.96
N PRO A 329 -32.31 -19.41 -42.15
CA PRO A 329 -32.65 -20.83 -42.34
C PRO A 329 -31.48 -21.78 -42.14
N THR A 330 -30.28 -21.35 -42.56
CA THR A 330 -29.02 -22.06 -42.36
C THR A 330 -28.06 -21.10 -41.66
N PRO A 331 -28.16 -20.97 -40.33
CA PRO A 331 -27.40 -19.97 -39.60
C PRO A 331 -25.91 -20.31 -39.64
N GLY A 332 -25.08 -19.33 -40.00
CA GLY A 332 -23.64 -19.48 -39.86
C GLY A 332 -23.28 -19.63 -38.38
N VAL A 333 -22.42 -20.61 -38.08
CA VAL A 333 -21.91 -20.83 -36.71
C VAL A 333 -20.44 -20.46 -36.68
N CYS A 334 -20.09 -19.52 -35.81
CA CYS A 334 -18.72 -19.22 -35.48
C CYS A 334 -18.34 -19.80 -34.12
N ALA A 335 -17.46 -20.78 -34.11
CA ALA A 335 -16.92 -21.40 -32.91
C ALA A 335 -15.49 -21.87 -33.18
N LYS A 336 -14.66 -22.11 -32.17
CA LYS A 336 -13.24 -22.48 -32.34
C LYS A 336 -13.05 -23.76 -33.18
N ASP A 337 -13.90 -24.75 -32.97
CA ASP A 337 -13.87 -26.08 -33.58
C ASP A 337 -14.46 -26.17 -35.01
N VAL A 338 -15.14 -25.12 -35.48
CA VAL A 338 -15.69 -25.09 -36.85
C VAL A 338 -14.58 -24.93 -37.88
N VAL A 339 -14.36 -25.93 -38.74
CA VAL A 339 -13.25 -25.93 -39.73
C VAL A 339 -13.33 -24.75 -40.71
N ARG A 340 -14.51 -24.52 -41.31
CA ARG A 340 -14.74 -23.41 -42.24
C ARG A 340 -15.53 -22.31 -41.54
N LYS A 341 -14.83 -21.28 -41.08
CA LYS A 341 -15.47 -20.12 -40.44
C LYS A 341 -16.38 -19.39 -41.44
N PRO A 342 -17.54 -18.90 -41.00
CA PRO A 342 -18.32 -17.95 -41.78
C PRO A 342 -17.52 -16.68 -42.11
N ASP A 343 -17.89 -15.99 -43.18
CA ASP A 343 -17.25 -14.74 -43.65
C ASP A 343 -17.31 -13.59 -42.62
N PHE A 344 -18.29 -13.61 -41.72
CA PHE A 344 -18.42 -12.63 -40.66
C PHE A 344 -17.52 -12.88 -39.46
N CYS A 345 -16.75 -13.97 -39.41
CA CYS A 345 -16.11 -14.35 -38.17
C CYS A 345 -14.65 -14.76 -38.31
N ASP A 346 -13.80 -14.08 -37.56
CA ASP A 346 -12.44 -14.52 -37.27
C ASP A 346 -12.35 -14.95 -35.81
N VAL A 347 -11.74 -16.11 -35.57
CA VAL A 347 -11.47 -16.62 -34.21
C VAL A 347 -9.98 -16.66 -34.00
N ARG A 348 -9.51 -16.10 -32.89
CA ARG A 348 -8.12 -16.13 -32.46
C ARG A 348 -8.01 -16.72 -31.07
N GLU A 349 -7.11 -17.67 -30.91
CA GLU A 349 -6.81 -18.28 -29.62
C GLU A 349 -5.61 -17.58 -28.99
N GLN A 350 -5.77 -17.17 -27.74
CA GLN A 350 -4.74 -16.50 -26.95
C GLN A 350 -4.79 -17.05 -25.53
N VAL A 351 -4.20 -18.23 -25.31
CA VAL A 351 -4.27 -18.97 -24.03
C VAL A 351 -4.09 -18.01 -22.84
N PRO A 352 -5.04 -17.96 -21.88
CA PRO A 352 -6.21 -18.84 -21.69
C PRO A 352 -7.52 -18.39 -22.35
N THR A 353 -7.47 -17.42 -23.24
CA THR A 353 -8.61 -16.68 -23.77
C THR A 353 -8.88 -17.02 -25.24
N VAL A 354 -10.10 -16.75 -25.69
CA VAL A 354 -10.46 -16.83 -27.11
C VAL A 354 -11.12 -15.51 -27.49
N LEU A 355 -10.66 -14.93 -28.58
CA LEU A 355 -11.15 -13.68 -29.15
C LEU A 355 -11.88 -13.98 -30.47
N PHE A 356 -13.08 -13.44 -30.57
CA PHE A 356 -13.91 -13.49 -31.77
C PHE A 356 -14.04 -12.07 -32.32
N HIS A 357 -13.79 -11.90 -33.60
CA HIS A 357 -14.02 -10.66 -34.33
C HIS A 357 -15.19 -10.88 -35.29
N LEU A 358 -16.30 -10.18 -35.03
CA LEU A 358 -17.53 -10.26 -35.79
C LEU A 358 -17.57 -9.10 -36.79
N LYS A 359 -17.26 -9.43 -38.05
CA LYS A 359 -17.16 -8.49 -39.16
C LYS A 359 -18.53 -8.12 -39.71
N GLY A 360 -18.70 -6.82 -39.95
CA GLY A 360 -19.84 -6.25 -40.65
C GLY A 360 -21.06 -6.00 -39.78
N ALA A 361 -21.95 -5.13 -40.25
CA ALA A 361 -23.15 -4.68 -39.55
C ALA A 361 -24.30 -5.70 -39.59
N ARG A 362 -24.08 -6.92 -39.10
CA ARG A 362 -25.14 -7.91 -38.89
C ARG A 362 -25.94 -7.58 -37.64
N ASP A 363 -27.20 -7.97 -37.61
CA ASP A 363 -28.11 -7.47 -36.58
C ASP A 363 -27.98 -8.26 -35.28
N LYS A 364 -28.07 -9.60 -35.31
CA LYS A 364 -28.18 -10.40 -34.09
C LYS A 364 -27.47 -11.76 -34.17
N PHE A 365 -26.84 -12.14 -33.06
CA PHE A 365 -26.17 -13.43 -32.88
C PHE A 365 -26.57 -14.07 -31.55
N LEU A 366 -26.86 -15.36 -31.55
CA LEU A 366 -27.02 -16.15 -30.33
C LEU A 366 -25.64 -16.54 -29.78
N LEU A 367 -25.37 -16.20 -28.53
CA LEU A 367 -24.14 -16.55 -27.83
C LEU A 367 -24.39 -17.74 -26.89
N GLU A 368 -23.67 -18.83 -27.11
CA GLU A 368 -23.75 -20.06 -26.30
C GLU A 368 -22.37 -20.55 -25.92
N THR A 369 -22.16 -20.89 -24.65
CA THR A 369 -20.92 -21.55 -24.22
C THR A 369 -21.20 -22.99 -23.84
N ALA A 370 -20.56 -23.93 -24.54
CA ALA A 370 -20.60 -25.35 -24.20
C ALA A 370 -19.44 -25.69 -23.26
N TYR A 371 -19.76 -26.30 -22.12
CA TYR A 371 -18.77 -26.83 -21.18
C TYR A 371 -18.45 -28.27 -21.55
N THR A 372 -17.18 -28.57 -21.81
CA THR A 372 -16.74 -29.95 -22.11
C THR A 372 -16.43 -30.73 -20.83
N ASP A 373 -16.14 -30.01 -19.74
CA ASP A 373 -15.86 -30.59 -18.42
C ASP A 373 -16.85 -30.10 -17.37
N GLU A 374 -16.93 -30.82 -16.25
CA GLU A 374 -17.67 -30.37 -15.08
C GLU A 374 -17.00 -29.14 -14.46
N ARG A 375 -17.81 -28.17 -14.04
CA ARG A 375 -17.39 -27.01 -13.27
C ARG A 375 -17.99 -27.04 -11.88
N ALA A 376 -17.13 -27.28 -10.89
CA ALA A 376 -17.50 -27.29 -9.48
C ALA A 376 -17.86 -25.89 -8.96
N LYS A 377 -18.71 -25.87 -7.92
CA LYS A 377 -19.05 -24.64 -7.20
C LYS A 377 -17.82 -24.02 -6.55
N GLY A 378 -17.67 -22.71 -6.70
CA GLY A 378 -16.63 -21.94 -6.01
C GLY A 378 -15.30 -21.82 -6.77
N GLY A 379 -15.06 -22.65 -7.79
CA GLY A 379 -13.88 -22.53 -8.65
C GLY A 379 -13.95 -21.35 -9.64
N PRO A 380 -12.92 -21.22 -10.50
CA PRO A 380 -12.91 -20.25 -11.59
C PRO A 380 -14.14 -20.39 -12.49
N TYR A 381 -14.57 -19.27 -13.06
CA TYR A 381 -15.67 -19.22 -14.01
C TYR A 381 -15.37 -18.27 -15.16
N ILE A 382 -16.11 -18.40 -16.25
CA ILE A 382 -15.93 -17.55 -17.42
C ILE A 382 -16.85 -16.34 -17.39
N CYS A 383 -16.36 -15.26 -18.01
CA CYS A 383 -17.14 -14.11 -18.43
C CYS A 383 -16.99 -13.95 -19.94
N VAL A 384 -18.09 -13.71 -20.62
CA VAL A 384 -18.13 -13.30 -22.02
C VAL A 384 -18.25 -11.78 -22.05
N ARG A 385 -17.24 -11.13 -22.62
CA ARG A 385 -17.14 -9.67 -22.76
C ARG A 385 -17.35 -9.29 -24.21
N THR A 386 -18.11 -8.24 -24.43
CA THR A 386 -18.29 -7.67 -25.77
C THR A 386 -17.72 -6.27 -25.81
N PHE A 387 -17.11 -5.94 -26.95
CA PHE A 387 -16.48 -4.66 -27.21
C PHE A 387 -16.95 -4.14 -28.56
N LEU A 388 -17.13 -2.83 -28.62
CA LEU A 388 -17.49 -2.11 -29.84
C LEU A 388 -16.75 -0.78 -29.84
N ASN A 389 -16.16 -0.41 -30.98
CA ASN A 389 -15.44 0.86 -31.16
C ASN A 389 -14.35 1.11 -30.09
N GLY A 390 -13.60 0.05 -29.75
CA GLY A 390 -12.51 0.13 -28.77
C GLY A 390 -12.95 0.17 -27.30
N ALA A 391 -14.24 0.06 -26.99
CA ALA A 391 -14.75 0.09 -25.61
C ALA A 391 -15.51 -1.19 -25.23
N LYS A 392 -15.41 -1.61 -23.96
CA LYS A 392 -16.24 -2.69 -23.42
C LYS A 392 -17.67 -2.20 -23.29
N VAL A 393 -18.64 -2.92 -23.86
CA VAL A 393 -20.05 -2.53 -23.88
C VAL A 393 -20.96 -3.47 -23.10
N ALA A 394 -20.61 -4.76 -22.98
CA ALA A 394 -21.29 -5.69 -22.08
C ALA A 394 -20.34 -6.75 -21.50
N GLU A 395 -20.76 -7.33 -20.38
CA GLU A 395 -20.11 -8.46 -19.74
C GLU A 395 -21.19 -9.33 -19.09
N ALA A 396 -21.14 -10.64 -19.35
CA ALA A 396 -21.98 -11.63 -18.71
C ALA A 396 -21.08 -12.75 -18.17
N CYS A 397 -21.34 -13.23 -16.96
CA CYS A 397 -20.53 -14.26 -16.31
C CYS A 397 -21.38 -15.44 -15.86
N ASP A 398 -20.79 -16.64 -15.85
CA ASP A 398 -21.47 -17.87 -15.45
C ASP A 398 -20.88 -18.46 -14.17
N ASP A 399 -21.33 -17.94 -13.04
CA ASP A 399 -20.92 -18.40 -11.71
C ASP A 399 -21.70 -19.65 -11.24
N VAL A 400 -22.69 -20.12 -12.00
CA VAL A 400 -23.53 -21.30 -11.72
C VAL A 400 -22.84 -22.62 -12.06
N PRO A 401 -22.67 -23.57 -11.11
CA PRO A 401 -22.02 -24.86 -11.37
C PRO A 401 -22.59 -25.58 -12.60
N ARG A 402 -21.72 -26.19 -13.39
CA ARG A 402 -22.08 -26.80 -14.68
C ARG A 402 -21.68 -28.26 -14.72
N ALA A 403 -22.57 -29.12 -15.20
CA ALA A 403 -22.20 -30.48 -15.56
C ALA A 403 -21.40 -30.47 -16.88
N ALA A 404 -20.60 -31.52 -17.11
CA ALA A 404 -20.00 -31.74 -18.42
C ALA A 404 -21.07 -31.79 -19.52
N GLU A 405 -20.73 -31.33 -20.71
CA GLU A 405 -21.60 -31.20 -21.89
C GLU A 405 -22.81 -30.26 -21.71
N SER A 406 -22.87 -29.49 -20.62
CA SER A 406 -23.94 -28.50 -20.44
C SER A 406 -23.67 -27.23 -21.26
N VAL A 407 -24.75 -26.58 -21.69
CA VAL A 407 -24.71 -25.34 -22.46
C VAL A 407 -25.22 -24.19 -21.60
N TRP A 408 -24.46 -23.10 -21.58
CA TRP A 408 -24.89 -21.82 -21.06
C TRP A 408 -25.24 -20.88 -22.21
N THR A 409 -26.52 -20.56 -22.36
CA THR A 409 -26.97 -19.51 -23.28
C THR A 409 -26.73 -18.15 -22.64
N VAL A 410 -25.71 -17.45 -23.14
CA VAL A 410 -25.29 -16.14 -22.63
C VAL A 410 -26.36 -15.09 -22.95
N GLY A 411 -26.91 -15.14 -24.16
CA GLY A 411 -27.95 -14.22 -24.62
C GLY A 411 -27.92 -13.96 -26.12
N LEU A 412 -28.71 -12.98 -26.55
CA LEU A 412 -28.77 -12.54 -27.94
C LEU A 412 -27.96 -11.24 -28.09
N LEU A 413 -26.80 -11.32 -28.73
CA LEU A 413 -25.92 -10.19 -29.03
C LEU A 413 -26.47 -9.39 -30.22
N ASP A 414 -26.71 -8.11 -30.01
CA ASP A 414 -26.89 -7.13 -31.09
C ASP A 414 -25.51 -6.57 -31.47
N ALA A 415 -24.99 -6.92 -32.65
CA ALA A 415 -23.63 -6.53 -33.03
C ALA A 415 -23.50 -5.06 -33.45
N ARG A 416 -24.59 -4.32 -33.64
CA ARG A 416 -24.54 -2.87 -33.90
C ARG A 416 -24.37 -2.07 -32.62
N SER A 417 -24.91 -2.57 -31.51
CA SER A 417 -24.76 -1.95 -30.18
C SER A 417 -23.73 -2.65 -29.31
N GLY A 418 -23.32 -3.87 -29.68
CA GLY A 418 -22.50 -4.80 -28.93
C GLY A 418 -23.17 -5.30 -27.62
N LYS A 419 -24.44 -4.96 -27.39
CA LYS A 419 -25.16 -5.34 -26.16
C LYS A 419 -25.68 -6.77 -26.26
N VAL A 420 -25.68 -7.47 -25.14
CA VAL A 420 -26.25 -8.81 -25.01
C VAL A 420 -27.61 -8.71 -24.32
N GLY A 421 -28.67 -9.03 -25.05
CA GLY A 421 -30.04 -9.14 -24.53
C GLY A 421 -30.29 -10.50 -23.86
N PRO A 422 -31.46 -10.68 -23.22
CA PRO A 422 -31.81 -11.95 -22.59
C PRO A 422 -31.80 -13.10 -23.61
N PRO A 423 -31.53 -14.34 -23.15
CA PRO A 423 -31.60 -15.50 -24.02
C PRO A 423 -33.01 -15.64 -24.61
N PRO A 424 -33.14 -16.15 -25.84
CA PRO A 424 -34.44 -16.44 -26.41
C PRO A 424 -35.18 -17.43 -25.50
N PRO A 425 -36.52 -17.32 -25.40
CA PRO A 425 -37.30 -18.30 -24.65
C PRO A 425 -37.03 -19.70 -25.24
N PRO A 426 -36.91 -20.74 -24.40
CA PRO A 426 -36.70 -22.09 -24.88
C PRO A 426 -37.79 -22.45 -25.88
N ALA A 427 -37.39 -23.12 -26.96
CA ALA A 427 -38.35 -23.60 -27.94
C ALA A 427 -39.45 -24.40 -27.22
N PRO A 428 -40.73 -24.22 -27.59
CA PRO A 428 -41.81 -25.02 -27.04
C PRO A 428 -41.41 -26.49 -27.11
N ALA A 429 -41.52 -27.21 -25.99
CA ALA A 429 -41.25 -28.64 -25.99
C ALA A 429 -42.03 -29.28 -27.15
N PRO A 430 -41.40 -30.13 -27.98
CA PRO A 430 -42.11 -30.79 -29.07
C PRO A 430 -43.42 -31.34 -28.54
N ALA A 431 -44.54 -30.95 -29.15
CA ALA A 431 -45.84 -31.43 -28.74
C ALA A 431 -45.73 -32.95 -28.61
N ALA A 432 -46.06 -33.48 -27.42
CA ALA A 432 -45.96 -34.91 -27.17
C ALA A 432 -46.66 -35.61 -28.35
N PRO A 433 -46.02 -36.59 -29.00
CA PRO A 433 -46.62 -37.25 -30.15
C PRO A 433 -48.02 -37.71 -29.75
N PRO A 434 -49.05 -37.45 -30.59
CA PRO A 434 -50.42 -37.79 -30.24
C PRO A 434 -50.46 -39.24 -29.78
N PRO A 435 -51.14 -39.55 -28.66
CA PRO A 435 -51.17 -40.90 -28.11
C PRO A 435 -51.62 -41.85 -29.20
N ASP A 436 -50.74 -42.80 -29.53
CA ASP A 436 -50.93 -43.74 -30.62
C ASP A 436 -52.21 -44.58 -30.34
N PRO A 437 -53.31 -44.38 -31.09
CA PRO A 437 -54.63 -44.92 -30.73
C PRO A 437 -54.69 -46.46 -30.81
N LYS A 438 -53.64 -47.11 -31.32
CA LYS A 438 -53.52 -48.56 -31.43
C LYS A 438 -52.64 -49.21 -30.36
N LYS A 439 -52.07 -48.45 -29.42
CA LYS A 439 -51.26 -49.01 -28.35
C LYS A 439 -52.08 -49.11 -27.06
N PRO A 440 -52.56 -50.31 -26.65
CA PRO A 440 -53.26 -50.47 -25.38
C PRO A 440 -52.36 -49.95 -24.26
N ALA A 441 -52.94 -49.11 -23.40
CA ALA A 441 -52.27 -48.54 -22.25
C ALA A 441 -51.58 -49.65 -21.46
N LYS A 442 -50.24 -49.63 -21.39
CA LYS A 442 -49.51 -50.56 -20.53
C LYS A 442 -50.00 -50.32 -19.10
N PRO A 443 -50.41 -51.37 -18.36
CA PRO A 443 -50.82 -51.22 -16.98
C PRO A 443 -49.70 -50.56 -16.19
N VAL A 444 -50.04 -49.42 -15.57
CA VAL A 444 -49.17 -48.68 -14.66
C VAL A 444 -48.81 -49.65 -13.53
N LYS A 445 -47.58 -50.19 -13.55
CA LYS A 445 -47.09 -50.97 -12.41
C LYS A 445 -47.04 -50.04 -11.20
N PRO A 446 -47.61 -50.43 -10.04
CA PRO A 446 -47.56 -49.62 -8.83
C PRO A 446 -46.10 -49.28 -8.50
N VAL A 447 -45.84 -47.99 -8.34
CA VAL A 447 -44.56 -47.45 -7.94
C VAL A 447 -44.19 -48.09 -6.60
N LYS A 448 -43.14 -48.91 -6.61
CA LYS A 448 -42.58 -49.50 -5.39
C LYS A 448 -42.12 -48.34 -4.51
N ALA A 449 -42.66 -48.26 -3.29
CA ALA A 449 -42.31 -47.23 -2.32
C ALA A 449 -40.77 -47.13 -2.18
N PRO A 450 -40.21 -45.91 -2.12
CA PRO A 450 -38.77 -45.72 -1.98
C PRO A 450 -38.27 -46.40 -0.70
N PRO A 451 -37.12 -47.10 -0.74
CA PRO A 451 -36.54 -47.71 0.44
C PRO A 451 -36.27 -46.65 1.50
N LYS A 452 -36.73 -46.91 2.73
CA LYS A 452 -36.44 -46.09 3.92
C LYS A 452 -34.93 -45.86 4.02
N ALA A 453 -34.53 -44.60 4.11
CA ALA A 453 -33.14 -44.22 4.32
C ALA A 453 -32.57 -44.89 5.60
N PRO A 454 -31.35 -45.43 5.57
CA PRO A 454 -30.70 -45.98 6.75
C PRO A 454 -30.45 -44.89 7.80
N ALA A 455 -30.76 -45.21 9.05
CA ALA A 455 -30.60 -44.32 10.19
C ALA A 455 -29.14 -43.88 10.37
N LYS A 456 -28.95 -42.58 10.59
CA LYS A 456 -27.66 -41.94 10.84
C LYS A 456 -27.08 -42.46 12.18
N PRO A 457 -25.83 -42.95 12.23
CA PRO A 457 -25.21 -43.35 13.50
C PRO A 457 -24.99 -42.14 14.41
N PRO A 458 -25.10 -42.31 15.74
CA PRO A 458 -24.92 -41.23 16.70
C PRO A 458 -23.46 -40.75 16.71
N ALA A 459 -23.30 -39.43 16.74
CA ALA A 459 -22.01 -38.77 16.90
C ALA A 459 -21.39 -39.16 18.24
N LYS A 460 -20.18 -39.71 18.21
CA LYS A 460 -19.34 -39.88 19.40
C LYS A 460 -18.89 -38.49 19.87
N LYS A 461 -19.12 -38.21 21.16
CA LYS A 461 -18.58 -37.06 21.88
C LYS A 461 -17.07 -37.22 22.08
#